data_AF-A0A1K1Q0S1-F1
#
_entry.id   AF-A0A1K1Q0S1-F1
#
_cell.length_a   1.000
_cell.length_b   1.000
_cell.length_c   1.000
_cell.angle_alpha   90.00
_cell.angle_beta   90.00
_cell.angle_gamma   90.00
#
_symmetry.space_group_name_H-M   'P 1'
#
loop_
_entity.id
_entity.type
_entity.pdbx_description
1 polymer ?
#
loop_
_entity_poly.entity_id
_entity_poly.type
_entity_poly.pdbx_seq_one_letter_code
_entity_poly.pdbx_strand_id
1 'polypeptide(L)'
;MSNNSNNNKGVMTEKGREALERFKMESANELGINLKHGYNGDLTSREAGSIGGSMVNMMCPEQQWKFTRNSMRSMEHKIELTYLMQVGI
;
A
#
# COMPACT_ATOMS: atom_id res chain seq x y z
N MET A 1 22.51 -39.59 -7.00
CA MET A 1 22.21 -38.23 -7.51
C MET A 1 21.39 -37.52 -6.44
N SER A 2 21.97 -36.50 -5.79
CA SER A 2 21.32 -35.74 -4.72
C SER A 2 20.72 -34.47 -5.33
N ASN A 3 19.39 -34.36 -5.31
CA ASN A 3 18.69 -33.21 -5.87
C ASN A 3 18.82 -32.03 -4.90
N ASN A 4 19.66 -31.06 -5.26
CA ASN A 4 19.75 -29.77 -4.59
C ASN A 4 18.50 -28.94 -4.95
N SER A 5 17.47 -29.02 -4.09
CA SER A 5 16.28 -28.19 -4.21
C SER A 5 16.65 -26.76 -3.77
N ASN A 6 16.90 -25.89 -4.75
CA ASN A 6 17.11 -24.46 -4.55
C ASN A 6 15.87 -23.84 -3.90
N ASN A 7 15.86 -23.80 -2.56
CA ASN A 7 14.90 -23.05 -1.76
C ASN A 7 15.20 -21.56 -1.91
N ASN A 8 14.75 -20.95 -3.00
CA ASN A 8 14.57 -19.50 -3.12
C ASN A 8 13.41 -19.03 -2.23
N LYS A 9 13.45 -19.34 -0.92
CA LYS A 9 12.65 -18.62 0.06
C LYS A 9 13.32 -17.27 0.21
N GLY A 10 12.73 -16.23 -0.37
CA GLY A 10 13.14 -14.85 -0.09
C GLY A 10 13.20 -14.67 1.42
N VAL A 11 14.42 -14.70 1.97
CA VAL A 11 14.64 -14.58 3.41
C VAL A 11 14.38 -13.13 3.74
N MET A 12 13.15 -12.82 4.13
CA MET A 12 12.88 -11.56 4.82
C MET A 12 13.77 -11.54 6.06
N THR A 13 14.63 -10.53 6.14
CA THR A 13 15.48 -10.32 7.32
C THR A 13 14.61 -10.20 8.57
N GLU A 14 15.13 -10.54 9.75
CA GLU A 14 14.39 -10.39 11.02
C GLU A 14 13.87 -8.95 11.18
N LYS A 15 14.70 -7.97 10.79
CA LYS A 15 14.33 -6.54 10.76
C LYS A 15 13.14 -6.25 9.83
N GLY A 16 13.07 -6.93 8.69
CA GLY A 16 11.96 -6.81 7.74
C GLY A 16 10.65 -7.39 8.27
N ARG A 17 10.71 -8.50 9.03
CA ARG A 17 9.54 -9.05 9.71
C ARG A 17 8.99 -8.10 10.77
N GLU A 18 9.86 -7.54 11.61
CA GLU A 18 9.42 -6.58 12.62
C GLU A 18 8.85 -5.29 12.01
N ALA A 19 9.45 -4.79 10.92
CA ALA A 19 8.94 -3.62 10.22
C ALA A 19 7.54 -3.87 9.64
N LEU A 20 7.34 -5.04 9.03
CA LEU A 20 6.03 -5.45 8.50
C LEU A 20 4.99 -5.61 9.62
N GLU A 21 5.38 -6.12 10.78
CA GLU A 21 4.50 -6.27 11.93
C GLU A 21 4.07 -4.92 12.50
N ARG A 22 5.01 -3.97 12.64
CA ARG A 22 4.70 -2.59 13.04
C ARG A 22 3.73 -1.94 12.05
N PHE A 23 3.98 -2.11 10.75
CA PHE A 23 3.13 -1.56 9.69
C PHE A 23 1.71 -2.14 9.69
N LYS A 24 1.58 -3.44 9.97
CA LYS A 24 0.28 -4.10 10.16
C LYS A 24 -0.53 -3.50 11.30
N MET A 25 0.12 -3.27 12.43
CA MET A 25 -0.54 -2.70 13.60
C MET A 25 -0.97 -1.25 13.35
N GLU A 26 -0.14 -0.48 12.66
CA GLU A 26 -0.45 0.90 12.25
C GLU A 26 -1.66 0.96 11.31
N SER A 27 -1.65 0.15 10.25
CA SER A 27 -2.77 0.06 9.29
C SER A 27 -4.09 -0.34 9.96
N ALA A 28 -4.05 -1.27 10.92
CA ALA A 28 -5.23 -1.67 11.67
C ALA A 28 -5.74 -0.55 12.60
N ASN A 29 -4.82 0.18 13.25
CA ASN A 29 -5.15 1.27 14.14
C ASN A 29 -5.82 2.44 13.41
N GLU A 30 -5.36 2.76 12.20
CA GLU A 30 -5.95 3.81 11.37
C GLU A 30 -7.38 3.50 10.92
N LEU A 31 -7.67 2.21 10.67
CA LEU A 31 -9.02 1.75 10.37
C LEU A 31 -9.91 1.58 11.61
N GLY A 32 -9.38 1.81 12.83
CA GLY A 32 -10.10 1.61 14.08
C GLY A 32 -10.40 0.14 14.41
N ILE A 33 -9.69 -0.79 13.77
CA ILE A 33 -9.90 -2.23 13.91
C ILE A 33 -8.97 -2.76 15.01
N ASN A 34 -9.54 -3.43 16.01
CA ASN A 34 -8.75 -3.99 17.10
C ASN A 34 -8.02 -5.27 16.66
N LEU A 35 -6.82 -5.11 16.11
CA LEU A 35 -5.96 -6.23 15.76
C LEU A 35 -5.11 -6.65 16.97
N LYS A 36 -5.43 -7.81 17.54
CA LYS A 36 -4.65 -8.43 18.61
C LYS A 36 -3.41 -9.15 18.07
N HIS A 37 -2.38 -9.28 18.89
CA HIS A 37 -1.19 -10.08 18.60
C HIS A 37 -1.48 -11.56 18.91
N GLY A 38 -2.43 -12.17 18.20
CA GLY A 38 -2.92 -13.50 18.56
C GLY A 38 -3.97 -14.03 17.58
N TYR A 39 -4.96 -14.76 18.12
CA TYR A 39 -6.07 -15.24 17.31
C TYR A 39 -7.06 -14.10 17.02
N ASN A 40 -7.39 -13.93 15.75
CA ASN A 40 -8.23 -12.86 15.22
C ASN A 40 -9.48 -13.42 14.50
N GLY A 41 -9.97 -14.60 14.91
CA GLY A 41 -11.15 -15.22 14.30
C GLY A 41 -12.48 -14.52 14.60
N ASP A 42 -12.45 -13.54 15.51
CA ASP A 42 -13.53 -12.60 15.79
C ASP A 42 -13.63 -11.47 14.73
N LEU A 43 -12.58 -11.24 13.94
CA LEU A 43 -12.63 -10.26 12.84
C LEU A 43 -13.42 -10.79 11.64
N THR A 44 -14.20 -9.91 11.05
CA THR A 44 -14.85 -10.20 9.78
C THR A 44 -13.81 -10.28 8.66
N SER A 45 -14.06 -11.13 7.65
CA SER A 45 -13.17 -11.23 6.48
C SER A 45 -12.98 -9.89 5.76
N ARG A 46 -13.98 -9.00 5.84
CA ARG A 46 -13.91 -7.64 5.30
C ARG A 46 -12.90 -6.78 6.05
N GLU A 47 -12.88 -6.83 7.37
CA GLU A 47 -11.94 -6.06 8.20
C GLU A 47 -10.51 -6.56 7.99
N ALA A 48 -10.29 -7.88 8.02
CA ALA A 48 -8.98 -8.47 7.74
C ALA A 48 -8.47 -8.11 6.33
N GLY A 49 -9.34 -8.15 5.32
CA GLY A 49 -9.02 -7.72 3.96
C GLY A 49 -8.74 -6.23 3.85
N SER A 50 -9.46 -5.38 4.58
CA SER A 50 -9.28 -3.93 4.59
C SER A 50 -7.91 -3.53 5.14
N ILE A 51 -7.42 -4.24 6.18
CA ILE A 51 -6.07 -4.02 6.72
C ILE A 51 -5.00 -4.31 5.66
N GLY A 52 -5.11 -5.44 4.96
CA GLY A 52 -4.16 -5.80 3.89
C GLY A 52 -4.21 -4.84 2.70
N GLY A 53 -5.40 -4.37 2.32
CA GLY A 53 -5.54 -3.34 1.28
C GLY A 53 -4.93 -1.99 1.69
N SER A 54 -5.14 -1.59 2.95
CA SER A 54 -4.59 -0.35 3.51
C SER A 54 -3.06 -0.37 3.51
N MET A 55 -2.45 -1.50 3.85
CA MET A 55 -1.00 -1.67 3.75
C MET A 55 -0.46 -1.38 2.35
N VAL A 56 -1.10 -1.93 1.32
CA VAL A 56 -0.67 -1.75 -0.07
C VAL A 56 -0.83 -0.30 -0.51
N ASN A 57 -1.94 0.35 -0.14
CA ASN A 57 -2.20 1.74 -0.46
C ASN A 57 -1.19 2.70 0.20
N MET A 58 -0.79 2.41 1.44
CA MET A 58 0.23 3.18 2.15
C MET A 58 1.63 2.94 1.57
N MET A 59 1.92 1.73 1.08
CA MET A 59 3.20 1.37 0.47
C MET A 59 3.38 1.96 -0.93
N CYS A 60 2.28 2.11 -1.69
CA CYS A 60 2.26 2.64 -3.06
C CYS A 60 1.34 3.86 -3.16
N PRO A 61 1.73 5.03 -2.64
CA PRO A 61 0.90 6.23 -2.73
C PRO A 61 0.84 6.71 -4.19
N GLU A 62 -0.37 6.76 -4.74
CA GLU A 62 -0.63 7.43 -6.03
C GLU A 62 -0.66 8.94 -5.80
N GLN A 63 0.36 9.65 -6.30
CA GLN A 63 0.40 11.10 -6.25
C GLN A 63 -0.21 11.66 -7.54
N GLN A 64 -1.42 12.22 -7.42
CA GLN A 64 -2.08 12.95 -8.51
C GLN A 64 -1.83 14.45 -8.34
N TRP A 65 -1.26 15.10 -9.35
CA TRP A 65 -1.12 16.56 -9.38
C TRP A 65 -2.00 17.11 -10.49
N LYS A 66 -2.90 18.03 -10.13
CA LYS A 66 -3.82 18.70 -11.06
C LYS A 66 -3.32 20.12 -11.32
N PHE A 67 -2.96 20.41 -12.58
CA PHE A 67 -2.57 21.75 -12.99
C PHE A 67 -3.59 22.30 -13.98
N THR A 68 -4.11 23.49 -13.68
CA THR A 68 -4.94 24.26 -14.61
C THR A 68 -4.04 25.18 -15.44
N ARG A 69 -4.00 24.99 -16.77
CA ARG A 69 -3.29 25.86 -17.70
C ARG A 69 -4.30 26.59 -18.60
N ASN A 70 -4.15 27.90 -18.75
CA ASN A 70 -4.93 28.65 -19.74
C ASN A 70 -4.50 28.23 -21.16
N SER A 71 -5.48 27.89 -22.01
CA SER A 71 -5.26 27.47 -23.40
C SER A 71 -4.80 28.65 -24.25
N MET A 72 -3.70 28.48 -24.96
CA MET A 72 -3.18 29.50 -25.89
C MET A 72 -3.94 29.54 -27.23
N ARG A 73 -4.83 28.56 -27.50
CA ARG A 73 -5.53 28.39 -28.79
C ARG A 73 -6.94 29.01 -28.83
N SER A 74 -7.50 29.37 -27.68
CA SER A 74 -8.80 30.02 -27.56
C SER A 74 -8.80 30.86 -26.30
N MET A 75 -9.15 32.15 -26.41
CA MET A 75 -9.51 32.94 -25.22
C MET A 75 -10.62 32.18 -24.46
N GLU A 76 -10.47 32.09 -23.14
CA GLU A 76 -11.35 31.43 -22.16
C GLU A 76 -11.31 29.90 -21.98
N HIS A 77 -10.57 29.12 -22.77
CA HIS A 77 -10.46 27.69 -22.48
C HIS A 77 -9.37 27.39 -21.43
N LYS A 78 -9.72 26.75 -20.32
CA LYS A 78 -8.77 26.17 -19.37
C LYS A 78 -8.58 24.69 -19.70
N ILE A 79 -7.34 24.25 -19.83
CA ILE A 79 -6.98 22.83 -19.98
C ILE A 79 -6.50 22.34 -18.61
N GLU A 80 -7.14 21.30 -18.10
CA GLU A 80 -6.68 20.60 -16.91
C GLU A 80 -5.71 19.49 -17.35
N LEU A 81 -4.45 19.61 -16.93
CA LEU A 81 -3.43 18.58 -17.11
C LEU A 81 -3.33 17.80 -15.79
N THR A 82 -3.67 16.52 -15.84
CA THR A 82 -3.53 15.60 -14.71
C THR A 82 -2.28 14.77 -14.92
N TYR A 83 -1.32 14.89 -14.01
CA TYR A 83 -0.16 14.02 -13.95
C TYR A 83 -0.40 12.97 -12.87
N LEU A 84 -0.26 11.70 -13.23
CA LEU A 84 -0.31 10.56 -12.31
C LEU A 84 1.12 10.05 -12.15
N MET A 85 1.63 10.05 -10.91
CA MET A 85 2.93 9.47 -10.58
C MET A 85 2.73 8.40 -9.51
N GLN A 86 3.26 7.21 -9.77
CA GLN A 86 3.30 6.13 -8.78
C GLN A 86 4.74 5.98 -8.30
N VAL A 87 4.97 6.21 -7.00
CA VAL A 87 6.24 5.95 -6.36
C VAL A 87 6.14 4.57 -5.71
N GLY A 88 6.79 3.57 -6.30
CA GLY A 88 6.94 2.23 -5.72
C GLY A 88 8.31 2.09 -5.04
N ILE A 89 8.36 1.33 -3.94
CA ILE A 89 9.59 0.86 -3.29
C ILE A 89 10.14 -0.36 -4.05
#